data_AF-A0A820Z0A8-F1
#
_entry.id   AF-A0A820Z0A8-F1
#
_cell.length_a   1.000
_cell.length_b   1.000
_cell.length_c   1.000
_cell.angle_alpha   90.00
_cell.angle_beta   90.00
_cell.angle_gamma   90.00
#
_symmetry.space_group_name_H-M   'P 1'
#
loop_
_entity.id
_entity.type
_entity.pdbx_description
1 polymer ?
#
loop_
_entity_poly.entity_id
_entity_poly.type
_entity_poly.pdbx_seq_one_letter_code
_entity_poly.pdbx_strand_id
1 'polypeptide(L)'
;MQLWILVIGVRASHYKGGLINWKPVDPYTNSSSVEVIFYQSHSWTLSRLNCDQALIDSLGLYVDGTVFTNEPFIACQSTGGCLGTGFTTISQPTYCTDFSNAVKISSGALISRMTLDRNTDILVGFIGSAWADEIKQPSNAGATYWRVITHIDLTQKYPINSSPGINL
;
A
#
# COMPACT_ATOMS: atom_id res chain seq x y z
N MET A 1 -22.74 -37.74 24.55
CA MET A 1 -23.00 -36.46 23.85
C MET A 1 -21.64 -35.82 23.57
N GLN A 2 -21.16 -35.89 22.33
CA GLN A 2 -19.79 -35.53 21.97
C GLN A 2 -19.79 -34.08 21.47
N LEU A 3 -19.09 -33.20 22.20
CA LEU A 3 -18.98 -31.78 21.88
C LEU A 3 -17.89 -31.60 20.82
N TRP A 4 -18.30 -31.22 19.61
CA TRP A 4 -17.38 -30.89 18.53
C TRP A 4 -17.05 -29.40 18.61
N ILE A 5 -15.81 -29.07 19.01
CA ILE A 5 -15.30 -27.70 18.93
C ILE A 5 -14.79 -27.50 17.51
N LEU A 6 -15.53 -26.73 16.72
CA LEU A 6 -15.09 -26.27 15.41
C LEU A 6 -14.08 -25.12 15.61
N VAL A 7 -12.79 -25.41 15.45
CA VAL A 7 -11.75 -24.38 15.41
C VAL A 7 -11.74 -23.77 14.01
N ILE A 8 -12.27 -22.56 13.86
CA ILE A 8 -12.20 -21.81 12.61
C ILE A 8 -10.91 -20.97 12.66
N GLY A 9 -9.94 -21.29 11.82
CA GLY A 9 -8.74 -20.45 11.66
C GLY A 9 -9.10 -19.17 10.91
N VAL A 10 -9.13 -18.03 11.61
CA VAL A 10 -9.30 -16.73 10.97
C VAL A 10 -7.96 -16.31 10.39
N ARG A 11 -7.84 -16.27 9.06
CA ARG A 11 -6.70 -15.64 8.38
C ARG A 11 -6.95 -14.14 8.29
N ALA A 12 -6.35 -13.41 9.22
CA ALA A 12 -6.31 -11.95 9.22
C ALA A 12 -5.09 -11.48 8.41
N SER A 13 -5.30 -10.49 7.54
CA SER A 13 -4.21 -9.73 6.89
C SER A 13 -4.27 -8.29 7.39
N HIS A 14 -3.13 -7.79 7.85
CA HIS A 14 -2.96 -6.47 8.44
C HIS A 14 -2.16 -5.61 7.47
N TYR A 15 -2.60 -4.37 7.24
CA TYR A 15 -1.74 -3.40 6.55
C TYR A 15 -1.29 -2.31 7.48
N LYS A 16 -0.08 -1.90 7.17
CA LYS A 16 0.90 -1.41 8.13
C LYS A 16 0.72 0.08 8.38
N GLY A 17 -0.53 0.56 8.41
CA GLY A 17 -0.89 1.97 8.27
C GLY A 17 -0.32 2.56 6.97
N GLY A 18 -0.74 3.77 6.58
CA GLY A 18 -0.03 4.46 5.49
C GLY A 18 -0.89 5.11 4.41
N LEU A 19 -0.20 5.42 3.32
CA LEU A 19 -0.69 6.20 2.20
C LEU A 19 -0.20 5.58 0.89
N ILE A 20 -1.04 5.68 -0.13
CA ILE A 20 -0.70 5.37 -1.52
C ILE A 20 -0.91 6.65 -2.32
N ASN A 21 0.16 7.12 -2.96
CA ASN A 21 0.17 8.29 -3.82
C ASN A 21 0.69 7.90 -5.20
N TRP A 22 0.32 8.69 -6.22
CA TRP A 22 0.80 8.47 -7.57
C TRP A 22 0.87 9.78 -8.36
N LYS A 23 1.78 9.84 -9.34
CA LYS A 23 1.84 10.93 -10.32
C LYS A 23 2.38 10.45 -11.66
N PRO A 24 1.94 11.02 -12.79
CA PRO A 24 2.63 10.81 -14.06
C PRO A 24 4.04 11.40 -14.00
N VAL A 25 5.00 10.76 -14.66
CA VAL A 25 6.38 11.30 -14.81
C VAL A 25 6.35 12.57 -15.65
N ASP A 26 5.59 12.57 -16.73
CA ASP A 26 5.32 13.73 -17.57
C ASP A 26 3.80 13.97 -17.62
N PRO A 27 3.26 14.93 -16.84
CA PRO A 27 1.83 15.24 -16.84
C PRO A 27 1.34 15.89 -18.15
N TYR A 28 2.25 16.29 -19.04
CA TYR A 28 1.93 16.95 -20.31
C TYR A 28 2.11 16.03 -21.53
N THR A 29 2.51 14.77 -21.32
CA THR A 29 2.70 13.83 -22.42
C THR A 29 1.42 13.66 -23.23
N ASN A 30 1.56 13.35 -24.53
CA ASN A 30 0.46 12.94 -25.42
C ASN A 30 0.60 11.48 -25.87
N SER A 31 1.56 10.75 -25.31
CA SER A 31 1.77 9.35 -25.65
C SER A 31 0.54 8.51 -25.33
N SER A 32 0.36 7.42 -26.09
CA SER A 32 -0.65 6.39 -25.82
C SER A 32 -0.38 5.62 -24.53
N SER A 33 0.84 5.75 -23.99
CA SER A 33 1.26 5.21 -22.70
C SER A 33 1.84 6.31 -21.81
N VAL A 34 1.63 6.19 -20.50
CA VAL A 34 2.04 7.16 -19.48
C VAL A 34 2.84 6.43 -18.42
N GLU A 35 4.09 6.84 -18.19
CA GLU A 35 4.84 6.36 -17.04
C GLU A 35 4.30 7.03 -15.77
N VAL A 36 3.96 6.22 -14.78
CA VAL A 36 3.41 6.64 -13.50
C VAL A 36 4.35 6.20 -12.37
N ILE A 37 4.64 7.14 -11.48
CA ILE A 37 5.35 6.89 -10.22
C ILE A 37 4.30 6.61 -9.16
N PHE A 38 4.45 5.50 -8.45
CA PHE A 38 3.71 5.13 -7.25
C PHE A 38 4.60 5.36 -6.04
N TYR A 39 4.08 6.08 -5.05
CA TYR A 39 4.70 6.24 -3.74
C TYR A 39 3.84 5.56 -2.69
N GLN A 40 4.45 4.66 -1.94
CA GLN A 40 3.80 3.94 -0.86
C GLN A 40 4.59 4.23 0.41
N SER A 41 3.91 4.66 1.47
CA SER A 41 4.51 4.86 2.79
C SER A 41 3.70 4.15 3.86
N HIS A 42 4.38 3.54 4.82
CA HIS A 42 3.77 2.83 5.95
C HIS A 42 4.37 3.31 7.25
N SER A 43 3.64 3.10 8.34
CA SER A 43 4.13 3.42 9.67
C SER A 43 3.56 2.47 10.71
N TRP A 44 4.44 1.98 11.57
CA TRP A 44 4.09 0.98 12.57
C TRP A 44 4.80 1.24 13.89
N THR A 45 4.42 0.53 14.95
CA THR A 45 5.15 0.62 16.21
C THR A 45 6.59 0.12 16.08
N LEU A 46 7.51 0.90 16.65
CA LEU A 46 8.95 0.62 16.66
C LEU A 46 9.28 -0.73 17.30
N SER A 47 8.50 -1.16 18.30
CA SER A 47 8.68 -2.44 18.99
C SER A 47 8.33 -3.66 18.14
N ARG A 48 7.42 -3.52 17.18
CA ARG A 48 7.03 -4.62 16.28
C ARG A 48 7.86 -4.64 15.01
N LEU A 49 8.11 -3.46 14.45
CA LEU A 49 8.94 -3.28 13.27
C LEU A 49 10.07 -2.34 13.62
N ASN A 50 11.23 -2.86 13.99
CA ASN A 50 12.34 -2.03 14.41
C ASN A 50 13.08 -1.45 13.20
N CYS A 51 12.85 -0.18 12.92
CA CYS A 51 13.71 0.63 12.06
C CYS A 51 14.77 1.29 12.92
N ASP A 52 16.03 1.24 12.47
CA ASP A 52 17.14 1.95 13.09
C ASP A 52 18.06 2.56 12.03
N GLN A 53 19.04 3.34 12.48
CA GLN A 53 19.95 4.04 11.58
C GLN A 53 20.76 3.06 10.71
N ALA A 54 21.21 1.94 11.26
CA ALA A 54 22.00 0.97 10.51
C ALA A 54 21.18 0.30 9.39
N LEU A 55 19.90 0.04 9.66
CA LEU A 55 18.97 -0.48 8.67
C LEU A 55 18.70 0.55 7.57
N ILE A 56 18.53 1.82 7.90
CA ILE A 56 18.35 2.90 6.91
C ILE A 56 19.61 3.03 6.04
N ASP A 57 20.79 3.10 6.65
CA ASP A 57 22.07 3.29 5.95
C ASP A 57 22.39 2.14 4.99
N SER A 58 21.94 0.92 5.32
CA SER A 58 22.12 -0.27 4.51
C SER A 58 21.02 -0.52 3.48
N LEU A 59 20.04 0.39 3.35
CA LEU A 59 18.83 0.19 2.54
C LEU A 59 18.12 -1.12 2.92
N GLY A 60 18.02 -1.35 4.22
CA GLY A 60 17.38 -2.51 4.80
C GLY A 60 15.87 -2.49 4.59
N LEU A 61 15.33 -3.70 4.42
CA LEU A 61 13.92 -3.88 4.15
C LEU A 61 13.08 -3.77 5.43
N TYR A 62 11.92 -3.17 5.26
CA TYR A 62 10.86 -3.08 6.25
C TYR A 62 9.99 -4.34 6.16
N VAL A 63 10.30 -5.36 6.97
CA VAL A 63 9.65 -6.69 6.95
C VAL A 63 9.04 -7.01 8.30
N ASP A 64 7.76 -7.40 8.32
CA ASP A 64 7.05 -7.82 9.55
C ASP A 64 7.40 -9.26 9.87
N GLY A 65 8.36 -9.44 10.78
CA GLY A 65 8.95 -10.73 11.12
C GLY A 65 10.16 -11.10 10.26
N THR A 66 10.48 -12.39 10.21
CA THR A 66 11.68 -12.91 9.54
C THR A 66 11.49 -13.20 8.06
N VAL A 67 10.24 -13.21 7.57
CA VAL A 67 9.90 -13.58 6.19
C VAL A 67 8.93 -12.54 5.61
N PHE A 68 9.28 -11.99 4.45
CA PHE A 68 8.40 -11.11 3.70
C PHE A 68 7.31 -11.93 3.01
N THR A 69 6.04 -11.65 3.32
CA THR A 69 4.85 -12.37 2.84
C THR A 69 4.18 -11.70 1.65
N ASN A 70 4.90 -10.85 0.91
CA ASN A 70 4.35 -9.95 -0.11
C ASN A 70 3.49 -8.79 0.45
N GLU A 71 3.63 -8.46 1.73
CA GLU A 71 2.94 -7.35 2.38
C GLU A 71 3.89 -6.24 2.85
N PRO A 72 3.59 -4.97 2.56
CA PRO A 72 2.34 -4.46 1.97
C PRO A 72 2.35 -4.47 0.44
N PHE A 73 1.21 -4.77 -0.19
CA PHE A 73 1.03 -4.74 -1.66
C PHE A 73 -0.05 -3.75 -2.10
N ILE A 74 0.00 -3.33 -3.36
CA ILE A 74 -1.04 -2.54 -4.04
C ILE A 74 -1.59 -3.39 -5.18
N ALA A 75 -2.86 -3.77 -5.10
CA ALA A 75 -3.55 -4.57 -6.09
C ALA A 75 -4.76 -3.84 -6.67
N CYS A 76 -5.22 -4.32 -7.84
CA CYS A 76 -6.45 -3.85 -8.46
C CYS A 76 -7.66 -4.10 -7.54
N GLN A 77 -8.54 -3.11 -7.40
CA GLN A 77 -9.68 -3.19 -6.47
C GLN A 77 -10.99 -3.62 -7.14
N SER A 78 -11.06 -3.56 -8.47
CA SER A 78 -12.22 -4.02 -9.25
C SER A 78 -11.85 -5.27 -10.05
N THR A 79 -12.69 -6.30 -9.95
CA THR A 79 -12.53 -7.52 -10.74
C THR A 79 -12.54 -7.16 -12.22
N GLY A 80 -11.40 -7.35 -12.89
CA GLY A 80 -11.22 -7.05 -14.31
C GLY A 80 -10.95 -5.58 -14.65
N GLY A 81 -11.05 -4.63 -13.71
CA GLY A 81 -10.93 -3.20 -14.04
C GLY A 81 -9.52 -2.76 -14.43
N CYS A 82 -8.49 -3.48 -14.02
CA CYS A 82 -7.12 -3.23 -14.44
C CYS A 82 -6.67 -4.09 -15.65
N LEU A 83 -7.56 -4.93 -16.20
CA LEU A 83 -7.21 -5.72 -17.37
C LEU A 83 -7.02 -4.78 -18.57
N GLY A 84 -5.88 -4.91 -19.24
CA GLY A 84 -5.57 -4.09 -20.41
C GLY A 84 -5.19 -2.65 -20.10
N THR A 85 -4.94 -2.27 -18.84
CA THR A 85 -4.46 -0.92 -18.48
C THR A 85 -2.94 -0.83 -18.34
N GLY A 86 -2.25 -1.97 -18.37
CA GLY A 86 -0.81 -2.08 -18.05
C GLY A 86 -0.52 -2.21 -16.54
N PHE A 87 -1.54 -2.10 -15.67
CA PHE A 87 -1.33 -2.21 -14.23
C PHE A 87 -1.04 -3.65 -13.79
N THR A 88 0.00 -3.82 -12.97
CA THR A 88 0.34 -5.08 -12.31
C THR A 88 0.42 -4.87 -10.80
N THR A 89 0.19 -5.92 -10.01
CA THR A 89 0.26 -5.82 -8.54
C THR A 89 1.67 -5.42 -8.11
N ILE A 90 1.77 -4.38 -7.29
CA ILE A 90 3.02 -3.94 -6.65
C ILE A 90 3.13 -4.72 -5.34
N SER A 91 4.11 -5.59 -5.21
CA SER A 91 4.28 -6.48 -4.05
C SER A 91 5.72 -6.53 -3.55
N GLN A 92 6.52 -5.52 -3.87
CA GLN A 92 7.90 -5.39 -3.41
C GLN A 92 7.94 -4.97 -1.94
N PRO A 93 8.95 -5.42 -1.19
CA PRO A 93 9.17 -4.92 0.17
C PRO A 93 9.49 -3.43 0.14
N THR A 94 9.01 -2.72 1.15
CA THR A 94 9.37 -1.31 1.39
C THR A 94 10.71 -1.23 2.09
N TYR A 95 11.43 -0.13 1.90
CA TYR A 95 12.65 0.15 2.64
C TYR A 95 12.32 0.83 3.95
N CYS A 96 13.10 0.56 4.98
CA CYS A 96 13.08 1.39 6.18
C CYS A 96 13.60 2.78 5.82
N THR A 97 12.85 3.83 6.16
CA THR A 97 13.22 5.21 5.80
C THR A 97 13.36 6.13 7.00
N ASP A 98 12.67 5.84 8.10
CA ASP A 98 12.71 6.69 9.30
C ASP A 98 12.27 5.92 10.56
N PHE A 99 12.63 6.44 11.73
CA PHE A 99 12.14 5.97 13.02
C PHE A 99 12.15 7.08 14.07
N SER A 100 11.24 6.99 15.05
CA SER A 100 11.20 7.89 16.19
C SER A 100 11.08 7.12 17.49
N ASN A 101 12.14 7.22 18.30
CA ASN A 101 12.15 6.68 19.66
C ASN A 101 11.18 7.40 20.61
N ALA A 102 10.86 8.67 20.33
CA ALA A 102 10.00 9.49 21.18
C ALA A 102 8.53 9.09 21.07
N VAL A 103 8.05 8.84 19.84
CA VAL A 103 6.67 8.39 19.60
C VAL A 103 6.54 6.89 19.32
N LYS A 104 7.66 6.16 19.37
CA LYS A 104 7.74 4.70 19.15
C LYS A 104 7.17 4.28 17.79
N ILE A 105 7.55 4.99 16.74
CA ILE A 105 7.12 4.72 15.36
C ILE A 105 8.32 4.38 14.49
N SER A 106 8.13 3.42 13.59
CA SER A 106 8.99 3.13 12.44
C SER A 106 8.23 3.45 11.17
N SER A 107 8.93 3.95 10.16
CA SER A 107 8.35 4.27 8.86
C SER A 107 9.15 3.63 7.74
N GLY A 108 8.42 3.15 6.74
CA GLY A 108 9.02 2.58 5.55
C GLY A 108 8.32 3.07 4.29
N ALA A 109 9.05 3.12 3.18
CA ALA A 109 8.53 3.59 1.91
C ALA A 109 9.02 2.77 0.72
N LEU A 110 8.25 2.84 -0.37
CA LEU A 110 8.59 2.26 -1.66
C LEU A 110 8.20 3.24 -2.75
N ILE A 111 9.10 3.45 -3.69
CA ILE A 111 8.80 4.11 -4.97
C ILE A 111 8.82 3.04 -6.04
N SER A 112 7.71 2.91 -6.77
CA SER A 112 7.59 2.02 -7.92
C SER A 112 7.24 2.83 -9.16
N ARG A 113 7.64 2.34 -10.33
CA ARG A 113 7.31 2.94 -11.63
C ARG A 113 6.58 1.92 -12.48
N MET A 114 5.60 2.38 -13.23
CA MET A 114 4.82 1.53 -14.10
C MET A 114 4.32 2.32 -15.29
N THR A 115 4.31 1.69 -16.46
CA THR A 115 3.71 2.28 -17.66
C THR A 115 2.27 1.81 -17.76
N LEU A 116 1.34 2.78 -17.79
CA LEU A 116 -0.09 2.55 -17.94
C LEU A 116 -0.59 3.10 -19.27
N ASP A 117 -1.69 2.56 -19.77
CA ASP A 117 -2.33 3.06 -20.99
C ASP A 117 -2.99 4.43 -20.74
N ARG A 118 -2.98 5.32 -21.74
CA ARG A 118 -3.45 6.70 -21.58
C ARG A 118 -4.93 6.83 -21.17
N ASN A 119 -5.75 5.83 -21.49
CA ASN A 119 -7.18 5.86 -21.16
C ASN A 119 -7.49 5.13 -19.83
N THR A 120 -6.49 4.90 -19.00
CA THR A 120 -6.64 4.20 -17.72
C THR A 120 -7.45 5.04 -16.73
N ASP A 121 -8.52 4.45 -16.21
CA ASP A 121 -9.33 4.93 -15.09
C ASP A 121 -9.58 3.72 -14.15
N ILE A 122 -8.82 3.63 -13.06
CA ILE A 122 -8.78 2.46 -12.17
C ILE A 122 -8.69 2.81 -10.69
N LEU A 123 -9.18 1.87 -9.87
CA LEU A 123 -8.99 1.88 -8.42
C LEU A 123 -7.95 0.83 -8.03
N VAL A 124 -6.89 1.25 -7.35
CA VAL A 124 -5.84 0.37 -6.84
C VAL A 124 -5.62 0.60 -5.36
N GLY A 125 -5.19 -0.41 -4.63
CA GLY A 125 -5.08 -0.30 -3.18
C GLY A 125 -4.81 -1.61 -2.47
N PHE A 126 -4.97 -1.57 -1.16
CA PHE A 126 -4.92 -2.72 -0.28
C PHE A 126 -6.31 -2.99 0.33
N ILE A 127 -6.67 -4.27 0.47
CA ILE A 127 -7.85 -4.73 1.22
C ILE A 127 -7.40 -5.70 2.29
N GLY A 128 -7.72 -5.40 3.56
CA GLY A 128 -7.46 -6.29 4.69
C GLY A 128 -8.75 -6.72 5.37
N SER A 129 -8.75 -7.92 5.94
CA SER A 129 -9.84 -8.44 6.78
C SER A 129 -9.69 -8.11 8.27
N ALA A 130 -8.56 -7.51 8.67
CA ALA A 130 -8.29 -7.13 10.05
C ALA A 130 -7.52 -5.80 10.12
N TRP A 131 -7.97 -4.88 10.98
CA TRP A 131 -7.20 -3.70 11.31
C TRP A 131 -5.95 -4.07 12.09
N ALA A 132 -4.90 -3.25 11.99
CA ALA A 132 -3.72 -3.36 12.82
C ALA A 132 -4.08 -3.72 14.27
N ASP A 133 -3.45 -4.75 14.84
CA ASP A 133 -3.66 -5.23 16.22
C ASP A 133 -3.58 -4.10 17.28
N GLU A 134 -2.97 -2.97 16.89
CA GLU A 134 -2.65 -1.81 17.72
C GLU A 134 -3.70 -0.68 17.66
N ILE A 135 -4.66 -0.72 16.72
CA ILE A 135 -5.74 0.27 16.63
C ILE A 135 -7.03 -0.37 17.15
N LYS A 136 -7.40 -0.02 18.39
CA LYS A 136 -8.69 -0.43 18.97
C LYS A 136 -9.82 0.05 18.07
N GLN A 137 -10.55 -0.90 17.48
CA GLN A 137 -11.83 -0.57 16.90
C GLN A 137 -12.81 -0.16 18.01
N PRO A 138 -13.72 0.80 17.75
CA PRO A 138 -14.86 1.01 18.62
C PRO A 138 -15.59 -0.32 18.78
N SER A 139 -15.96 -0.68 20.02
CA SER A 139 -16.85 -1.81 20.26
C SER A 139 -18.09 -1.63 19.38
N ASN A 140 -18.31 -2.56 18.43
CA ASN A 140 -19.39 -2.58 17.43
C ASN A 140 -19.07 -2.06 16.02
N ALA A 141 -17.80 -1.76 15.67
CA ALA A 141 -17.44 -1.55 14.27
C ALA A 141 -17.42 -2.90 13.51
N GLY A 142 -18.54 -3.28 12.91
CA GLY A 142 -18.69 -4.49 12.09
C GLY A 142 -18.04 -4.38 10.69
N ALA A 143 -16.84 -3.83 10.59
CA ALA A 143 -16.14 -3.76 9.31
C ALA A 143 -15.41 -5.08 9.03
N THR A 144 -16.04 -5.97 8.25
CA THR A 144 -15.44 -7.27 7.84
C THR A 144 -14.17 -7.09 7.00
N TYR A 145 -14.04 -5.94 6.34
CA TYR A 145 -12.87 -5.55 5.57
C TYR A 145 -12.64 -4.05 5.66
N TRP A 146 -11.39 -3.63 5.62
CA TRP A 146 -10.99 -2.25 5.49
C TRP A 146 -10.06 -2.10 4.29
N ARG A 147 -9.97 -0.88 3.73
CA ARG A 147 -9.25 -0.64 2.48
C ARG A 147 -8.51 0.69 2.52
N VAL A 148 -7.31 0.73 1.92
CA VAL A 148 -6.63 1.98 1.52
C VAL A 148 -6.55 1.96 0.00
N ILE A 149 -7.25 2.88 -0.64
CA ILE A 149 -7.46 2.91 -2.09
C ILE A 149 -7.06 4.29 -2.61
N THR A 150 -6.41 4.30 -3.77
CA THR A 150 -6.28 5.49 -4.59
C THR A 150 -6.98 5.28 -5.93
N HIS A 151 -7.56 6.34 -6.43
CA HIS A 151 -8.10 6.42 -7.78
C HIS A 151 -7.03 6.97 -8.73
N ILE A 152 -6.88 6.33 -9.89
CA ILE A 152 -5.96 6.72 -10.94
C ILE A 152 -6.78 7.02 -12.17
N ASP A 153 -6.71 8.27 -12.63
CA ASP A 153 -7.38 8.73 -13.85
C ASP A 153 -6.36 9.43 -14.76
N LEU A 154 -6.01 8.76 -15.86
CA LEU A 154 -5.12 9.27 -16.90
C LEU A 154 -5.87 9.85 -18.11
N THR A 155 -7.21 9.76 -18.10
CA THR A 155 -8.06 10.20 -19.20
C THR A 155 -8.04 11.73 -19.36
N GLN A 156 -7.72 12.45 -18.27
CA GLN A 156 -7.54 13.89 -18.30
C GLN A 156 -6.38 14.29 -19.24
N LYS A 157 -6.66 15.22 -20.14
CA LYS A 157 -5.70 15.56 -21.21
C LYS A 157 -4.59 16.52 -20.78
N TYR A 158 -4.91 17.58 -20.02
CA TYR A 158 -3.95 18.65 -19.74
C TYR A 158 -4.24 19.44 -18.45
N PRO A 159 -3.38 19.34 -17.42
CA PRO A 159 -2.41 18.25 -17.19
C PRO A 159 -3.13 16.94 -16.88
N ILE A 160 -2.46 15.80 -17.08
CA ILE A 160 -2.89 14.52 -16.49
C ILE A 160 -2.98 14.71 -14.97
N ASN A 161 -4.03 14.15 -14.35
CA ASN A 161 -4.24 14.28 -12.92
C ASN A 161 -3.14 13.55 -12.11
N SER A 162 -3.01 13.89 -10.83
CA SER A 162 -2.14 13.20 -9.88
C SER A 162 -2.90 12.95 -8.58
N SER A 163 -2.38 12.08 -7.71
CA SER A 163 -2.96 11.95 -6.38
C SER A 163 -2.86 13.28 -5.61
N PRO A 164 -3.83 13.59 -4.74
CA PRO A 164 -3.70 14.72 -3.82
C PRO A 164 -2.51 14.47 -2.88
N GLY A 165 -1.58 15.42 -2.77
CA GLY A 165 -0.64 15.46 -1.64
C GLY A 165 0.85 15.20 -1.90
N ILE A 166 1.31 15.04 -3.15
CA ILE A 166 2.76 15.08 -3.45
C ILE A 166 3.03 16.11 -4.56
N ASN A 167 3.37 17.33 -4.14
CA ASN A 167 4.18 18.26 -4.93
C ASN A 167 5.64 18.05 -4.50
N LEU A 168 6.23 16.91 -4.88
CA LEU A 168 7.68 16.71 -4.84
C LEU A 168 8.25 17.05 -6.21
#